data_AF-A0AA37UTD0-F1
#
_entry.id   AF-A0AA37UTD0-F1
#
_cell.length_a   1.000
_cell.length_b   1.000
_cell.length_c   1.000
_cell.angle_alpha   90.00
_cell.angle_beta   90.00
_cell.angle_gamma   90.00
#
_symmetry.space_group_name_H-M   'P 1'
#
loop_
_entity.id
_entity.type
_entity.pdbx_description
1 polymer ?
#
loop_
_entity_poly.entity_id
_entity_poly.type
_entity_poly.pdbx_seq_one_letter_code
_entity_poly.pdbx_strand_id
1 'polypeptide(L)'
;MALREIERVRATDPEDEIIVIHNLITSQVVPQTIAGAGATPLRSRVGHSYIKDQMAATGAVFGGEHSAHYYFRDFWGADNGMLAAMHVLAEFGHQEHPLSQLAERFDPYALSGEINSTVTDVSAAYTRIVESFTGEAEFDELDGLTVRGTVAGDEPFWWFNVRPSNTEPLLRLNAEAGDAETMIRIRDRVLELIRA
;
A
#
# COMPACT_ATOMS: atom_id res chain seq x y z
N MET A 1 -2.50 -6.12 12.44
CA MET A 1 -3.69 -5.35 12.91
C MET A 1 -4.94 -5.77 12.17
N ALA A 2 -5.02 -5.59 10.84
CA ALA A 2 -6.16 -6.03 10.04
C ALA A 2 -6.60 -7.47 10.33
N LEU A 3 -5.67 -8.44 10.33
CA LEU A 3 -5.97 -9.85 10.65
C LEU A 3 -6.68 -10.02 12.00
N ARG A 4 -6.24 -9.32 13.04
CA ARG A 4 -6.87 -9.41 14.37
C ARG A 4 -8.27 -8.81 14.38
N GLU A 5 -8.50 -7.70 13.69
CA GLU A 5 -9.83 -7.11 13.57
C GLU A 5 -10.77 -7.99 12.74
N ILE A 6 -10.25 -8.62 11.67
CA ILE A 6 -11.00 -9.60 10.88
C ILE A 6 -11.39 -10.80 11.76
N GLU A 7 -10.44 -11.41 12.47
CA GLU A 7 -10.71 -12.54 13.38
C GLU A 7 -11.71 -12.18 14.47
N ARG A 8 -11.54 -11.01 15.09
CA ARG A 8 -12.42 -10.53 16.17
C ARG A 8 -13.86 -10.37 15.70
N VAL A 9 -14.08 -9.70 14.56
CA VAL A 9 -15.41 -9.48 14.01
C VAL A 9 -16.01 -10.79 13.50
N ARG A 10 -15.21 -11.66 12.87
CA ARG A 10 -15.70 -12.96 12.41
C ARG A 10 -16.11 -13.90 13.55
N ALA A 11 -15.51 -13.74 14.73
CA ALA A 11 -15.89 -14.49 15.92
C ALA A 11 -17.28 -14.07 16.47
N THR A 12 -17.73 -12.85 16.19
CA THR A 12 -19.04 -12.34 16.62
C THR A 12 -20.09 -12.45 15.52
N ASP A 13 -19.70 -12.14 14.28
CA ASP A 13 -20.60 -12.01 13.12
C ASP A 13 -19.99 -12.79 11.93
N PRO A 14 -20.15 -14.13 11.89
CA PRO A 14 -19.41 -14.99 10.97
C PRO A 14 -19.83 -14.86 9.50
N GLU A 15 -21.04 -14.39 9.23
CA GLU A 15 -21.63 -14.29 7.87
C GLU A 15 -21.51 -12.88 7.26
N ASP A 16 -21.06 -11.90 8.04
CA ASP A 16 -20.99 -10.52 7.58
C ASP A 16 -19.78 -10.29 6.67
N GLU A 17 -19.98 -9.47 5.63
CA GLU A 17 -18.86 -8.99 4.82
C GLU A 17 -17.94 -8.11 5.67
N ILE A 18 -16.67 -8.49 5.77
CA ILE A 18 -15.66 -7.73 6.50
C ILE A 18 -14.87 -6.89 5.53
N ILE A 19 -15.01 -5.58 5.62
CA ILE A 19 -14.28 -4.61 4.79
C ILE A 19 -13.09 -4.03 5.57
N VAL A 20 -11.92 -3.99 4.95
CA VAL A 20 -10.72 -3.32 5.48
C VAL A 20 -10.20 -2.31 4.49
N ILE A 21 -10.04 -1.06 4.93
CA ILE A 21 -9.57 0.03 4.09
C ILE A 21 -8.04 0.12 4.13
N HIS A 22 -7.41 0.28 2.97
CA HIS A 22 -5.98 0.57 2.86
C HIS A 22 -5.72 1.69 1.86
N ASN A 23 -4.67 2.48 2.08
CA ASN A 23 -4.27 3.50 1.13
C ASN A 23 -3.66 2.91 -0.15
N LEU A 24 -3.67 3.68 -1.23
CA LEU A 24 -3.22 3.24 -2.55
C LEU A 24 -1.73 2.95 -2.71
N ILE A 25 -0.87 3.58 -1.88
CA ILE A 25 0.59 3.40 -1.87
C ILE A 25 1.07 2.31 -0.90
N THR A 26 0.18 1.51 -0.31
CA THR A 26 0.62 0.36 0.49
C THR A 26 1.21 -0.72 -0.41
N SER A 27 2.15 -1.47 0.13
CA SER A 27 2.63 -2.73 -0.46
C SER A 27 1.48 -3.64 -0.89
N GLN A 28 1.70 -4.39 -1.97
CA GLN A 28 0.78 -5.41 -2.48
C GLN A 28 0.46 -6.48 -1.43
N VAL A 29 1.34 -6.67 -0.43
CA VAL A 29 1.11 -7.62 0.66
C VAL A 29 -0.14 -7.27 1.47
N VAL A 30 -0.50 -5.99 1.57
CA VAL A 30 -1.63 -5.52 2.38
C VAL A 30 -2.97 -6.03 1.83
N PRO A 31 -3.38 -5.70 0.59
CA PRO A 31 -4.63 -6.23 0.04
C PRO A 31 -4.64 -7.76 -0.07
N GLN A 32 -3.49 -8.39 -0.35
CA GLN A 32 -3.38 -9.85 -0.39
C GLN A 32 -3.59 -10.49 0.99
N THR A 33 -3.03 -9.89 2.04
CA THR A 33 -3.22 -10.36 3.43
C THR A 33 -4.69 -10.24 3.84
N ILE A 34 -5.34 -9.12 3.50
CA ILE A 34 -6.76 -8.91 3.77
C ILE A 34 -7.62 -9.94 3.03
N ALA A 35 -7.40 -10.10 1.73
CA ALA A 35 -8.14 -11.05 0.90
C ALA A 35 -7.89 -12.51 1.30
N GLY A 36 -6.64 -12.88 1.61
CA GLY A 36 -6.27 -14.20 2.09
C GLY A 36 -6.89 -14.55 3.45
N ALA A 37 -7.20 -13.54 4.26
CA ALA A 37 -7.99 -13.68 5.47
C ALA A 37 -9.50 -13.67 5.21
N GLY A 38 -9.98 -13.68 3.96
CA GLY A 38 -11.40 -13.72 3.61
C GLY A 38 -12.15 -12.41 3.86
N ALA A 39 -11.45 -11.27 3.86
CA ALA A 39 -12.04 -9.94 3.96
C ALA A 39 -11.89 -9.18 2.63
N THR A 40 -12.70 -8.15 2.43
CA THR A 40 -12.68 -7.31 1.22
C THR A 40 -11.72 -6.14 1.43
N PRO A 41 -10.57 -6.07 0.70
CA PRO A 41 -9.72 -4.89 0.73
C PRO A 41 -10.37 -3.74 -0.05
N LEU A 42 -10.60 -2.61 0.61
CA LEU A 42 -11.11 -1.40 0.00
C LEU A 42 -9.99 -0.36 -0.13
N ARG A 43 -9.62 -0.03 -1.36
CA ARG A 43 -8.56 0.93 -1.65
C ARG A 43 -9.06 2.37 -1.49
N SER A 44 -8.28 3.20 -0.80
CA SER A 44 -8.56 4.64 -0.58
C SER A 44 -7.47 5.54 -1.13
N ARG A 45 -7.86 6.79 -1.42
CA ARG A 45 -6.94 7.94 -1.53
C ARG A 45 -6.21 8.16 -0.21
N VAL A 46 -5.02 8.75 -0.26
CA VAL A 46 -4.30 9.22 0.93
C VAL A 46 -5.09 10.36 1.57
N GLY A 47 -5.26 10.33 2.89
CA GLY A 47 -5.89 11.40 3.65
C GLY A 47 -6.93 10.90 4.67
N HIS A 48 -6.80 11.45 5.87
CA HIS A 48 -7.59 11.09 7.06
C HIS A 48 -9.10 11.24 6.89
N SER A 49 -9.55 12.30 6.19
CA SER A 49 -10.98 12.50 5.95
C SER A 49 -11.57 11.42 5.04
N TYR A 50 -10.83 10.99 4.01
CA TYR A 50 -11.32 9.97 3.08
C TYR A 50 -11.50 8.62 3.77
N ILE A 51 -10.54 8.21 4.62
CA ILE A 51 -10.64 6.97 5.37
C ILE A 51 -11.87 7.00 6.29
N LYS A 52 -12.08 8.09 7.03
CA LYS A 52 -13.23 8.23 7.93
C LYS A 52 -14.56 8.19 7.20
N ASP A 53 -14.68 8.93 6.11
CA ASP A 53 -15.90 8.96 5.30
C ASP A 53 -16.20 7.57 4.71
N GLN A 54 -15.17 6.86 4.24
CA GLN A 54 -15.32 5.49 3.74
C GLN A 54 -15.67 4.50 4.85
N MET A 55 -15.06 4.59 6.04
CA MET A 55 -15.45 3.74 7.18
C MET A 55 -16.92 3.95 7.55
N ALA A 56 -17.37 5.20 7.60
CA ALA A 56 -18.76 5.52 7.89
C ALA A 56 -19.73 5.00 6.80
N ALA A 57 -19.34 5.09 5.53
CA ALA A 57 -20.16 4.66 4.41
C ALA A 57 -20.22 3.13 4.24
N THR A 58 -19.15 2.42 4.61
CA THR A 58 -19.00 0.97 4.32
C THR A 58 -19.09 0.09 5.54
N GLY A 59 -19.00 0.65 6.76
CA GLY A 59 -18.93 -0.15 7.98
C GLY A 59 -17.60 -0.88 8.15
N ALA A 60 -16.55 -0.49 7.42
CA ALA A 60 -15.23 -1.12 7.46
C ALA A 60 -14.71 -1.23 8.90
N VAL A 61 -14.17 -2.42 9.23
CA VAL A 61 -13.73 -2.77 10.59
C VAL A 61 -12.45 -2.03 10.97
N PHE A 62 -11.60 -1.79 9.98
CA PHE A 62 -10.28 -1.23 10.12
C PHE A 62 -9.92 -0.39 8.90
N GLY A 63 -9.19 0.70 9.12
CA GLY A 63 -8.53 1.49 8.08
C GLY A 63 -7.06 1.71 8.42
N GLY A 64 -6.17 1.58 7.43
CA GLY A 64 -4.74 1.83 7.62
C GLY A 64 -4.14 2.71 6.52
N GLU A 65 -3.28 3.64 6.93
CA GLU A 65 -2.49 4.48 6.03
C GLU A 65 -0.98 4.19 6.18
N HIS A 66 -0.23 4.35 5.07
CA HIS A 66 1.23 4.18 4.99
C HIS A 66 1.97 5.15 5.92
N SER A 67 1.36 6.28 6.24
CA SER A 67 1.81 7.27 7.22
C SER A 67 1.61 6.85 8.69
N ALA A 68 1.22 5.59 8.94
CA ALA A 68 0.98 5.02 10.26
C ALA A 68 -0.20 5.64 11.03
N HIS A 69 -1.22 6.09 10.29
CA HIS A 69 -2.54 6.39 10.86
C HIS A 69 -3.44 5.14 10.78
N TYR A 70 -4.08 4.80 11.89
CA TYR A 70 -4.82 3.55 12.04
C TYR A 70 -6.17 3.78 12.69
N TYR A 71 -7.23 3.37 12.00
CA TYR A 71 -8.61 3.68 12.32
C TYR A 71 -9.35 2.39 12.67
N PHE A 72 -10.13 2.43 13.74
CA PHE A 72 -10.82 1.26 14.27
C PHE A 72 -12.31 1.55 14.37
N ARG A 73 -13.16 0.67 13.81
CA ARG A 73 -14.62 0.84 13.82
C ARG A 73 -15.16 1.01 15.23
N ASP A 74 -14.71 0.16 16.14
CA ASP A 74 -15.17 0.13 17.53
C ASP A 74 -14.52 1.23 18.38
N PHE A 75 -13.71 2.08 17.74
CA PHE A 75 -13.20 3.34 18.27
C PHE A 75 -13.70 4.53 17.42
N TRP A 76 -14.95 4.44 16.94
CA TRP A 76 -15.65 5.48 16.16
C TRP A 76 -14.94 5.91 14.86
N GLY A 77 -14.13 5.02 14.27
CA GLY A 77 -13.32 5.34 13.09
C GLY A 77 -12.29 6.45 13.38
N ALA A 78 -11.89 6.64 14.64
CA ALA A 78 -10.84 7.59 14.99
C ALA A 78 -9.46 6.96 14.84
N ASP A 79 -8.50 7.79 14.44
CA ASP A 79 -7.09 7.41 14.41
C ASP A 79 -6.56 7.24 15.85
N ASN A 80 -5.90 6.10 16.10
CA ASN A 80 -5.34 5.80 17.42
C ASN A 80 -4.10 4.90 17.35
N GLY A 81 -2.92 5.52 17.37
CA GLY A 81 -1.64 4.82 17.42
C GLY A 81 -1.41 3.98 18.68
N MET A 82 -2.01 4.32 19.83
CA MET A 82 -1.90 3.50 21.04
C MET A 82 -2.68 2.20 20.89
N LEU A 83 -3.88 2.25 20.32
CA LEU A 83 -4.67 1.05 20.03
C LEU A 83 -3.93 0.17 19.02
N ALA A 84 -3.37 0.75 17.96
CA ALA A 84 -2.50 0.06 17.02
C ALA A 84 -1.32 -0.65 17.71
N ALA A 85 -0.62 0.05 18.61
CA ALA A 85 0.47 -0.55 19.39
C ALA A 85 -0.01 -1.72 20.27
N MET A 86 -1.17 -1.60 20.92
CA MET A 86 -1.76 -2.69 21.69
C MET A 86 -2.10 -3.90 20.82
N HIS A 87 -2.59 -3.71 19.58
CA HIS A 87 -2.81 -4.81 18.65
C HIS A 87 -1.51 -5.53 18.27
N VAL A 88 -0.42 -4.78 18.06
CA VAL A 88 0.90 -5.37 17.76
C VAL A 88 1.44 -6.12 18.98
N LEU A 89 1.35 -5.55 20.18
CA LEU A 89 1.78 -6.22 21.42
C LEU A 89 0.95 -7.47 21.71
N ALA A 90 -0.37 -7.41 21.47
CA ALA A 90 -1.24 -8.57 21.59
C ALA A 90 -0.81 -9.66 20.61
N GLU A 91 -0.58 -9.33 19.33
CA GLU A 91 -0.09 -10.31 18.35
C GLU A 91 1.25 -10.92 18.76
N PHE A 92 2.21 -10.08 19.14
CA PHE A 92 3.53 -10.50 19.55
C PHE A 92 3.50 -11.39 20.80
N GLY A 93 2.59 -11.11 21.74
CA GLY A 93 2.43 -11.88 22.97
C GLY A 93 1.81 -13.28 22.81
N HIS A 94 1.28 -13.63 21.64
CA HIS A 94 0.72 -14.96 21.35
C HIS A 94 1.71 -15.91 20.65
N GLN A 95 2.99 -15.54 20.56
CA GLN A 95 4.01 -16.35 19.88
C GLN A 95 5.38 -16.23 20.58
N GLU A 96 6.25 -17.21 20.39
CA GLU A 96 7.55 -17.31 21.09
C GLU A 96 8.73 -16.74 20.30
N HIS A 97 8.55 -16.38 19.03
CA HIS A 97 9.64 -15.90 18.18
C HIS A 97 9.93 -14.41 18.39
N PRO A 98 11.11 -13.92 17.96
CA PRO A 98 11.41 -12.50 17.99
C PRO A 98 10.48 -11.68 17.09
N LEU A 99 10.30 -10.40 17.42
CA LEU A 99 9.47 -9.46 16.64
C LEU A 99 9.94 -9.35 15.17
N SER A 100 11.22 -9.58 14.90
CA SER A 100 11.76 -9.61 13.53
C SER A 100 11.14 -10.71 12.67
N GLN A 101 10.92 -11.92 13.23
CA GLN A 101 10.27 -13.01 12.50
C GLN A 101 8.78 -12.73 12.28
N LEU A 102 8.13 -12.07 13.24
CA LEU A 102 6.76 -11.60 13.08
C LEU A 102 6.66 -10.58 11.92
N ALA A 103 7.60 -9.63 11.86
CA ALA A 103 7.64 -8.60 10.82
C ALA A 103 7.93 -9.19 9.43
N GLU A 104 8.84 -10.16 9.32
CA GLU A 104 9.22 -10.82 8.07
C GLU A 104 8.02 -11.45 7.34
N ARG A 105 7.00 -11.93 8.08
CA ARG A 105 5.75 -12.46 7.50
C ARG A 105 4.98 -11.43 6.67
N PHE A 106 5.19 -10.14 6.92
CA PHE A 106 4.49 -9.03 6.27
C PHE A 106 5.42 -8.18 5.39
N ASP A 107 6.65 -8.64 5.14
CA ASP A 107 7.62 -7.98 4.26
C ASP A 107 8.16 -8.96 3.18
N PRO A 108 7.28 -9.62 2.40
CA PRO A 108 7.71 -10.65 1.46
C PRO A 108 8.31 -10.11 0.14
N TYR A 109 8.25 -8.79 -0.08
CA TYR A 109 8.52 -8.18 -1.38
C TYR A 109 9.70 -7.23 -1.37
N ALA A 110 10.35 -7.08 -2.52
CA ALA A 110 11.44 -6.15 -2.67
C ALA A 110 10.91 -4.73 -2.88
N LEU A 111 11.36 -3.81 -2.04
CA LEU A 111 10.97 -2.40 -2.06
C LEU A 111 12.17 -1.52 -2.43
N SER A 112 11.97 -0.52 -3.28
CA SER A 112 13.01 0.47 -3.59
C SER A 112 13.25 1.46 -2.45
N GLY A 113 12.29 1.56 -1.53
CA GLY A 113 12.13 2.73 -0.67
C GLY A 113 11.72 3.97 -1.47
N GLU A 114 11.67 5.10 -0.78
CA GLU A 114 11.30 6.39 -1.37
C GLU A 114 12.52 7.07 -2.00
N ILE A 115 12.45 7.37 -3.30
CA ILE A 115 13.53 8.04 -4.03
C ILE A 115 13.03 9.36 -4.60
N ASN A 116 13.59 10.47 -4.13
CA ASN A 116 13.26 11.81 -4.61
C ASN A 116 14.24 12.23 -5.73
N SER A 117 13.70 12.79 -6.82
CA SER A 117 14.47 13.33 -7.96
C SER A 117 13.98 14.73 -8.32
N THR A 118 14.89 15.69 -8.41
CA THR A 118 14.59 17.04 -8.89
C THR A 118 14.34 17.01 -10.38
N VAL A 119 13.24 17.63 -10.81
CA VAL A 119 12.85 17.72 -12.21
C VAL A 119 12.55 19.16 -12.58
N THR A 120 12.88 19.53 -13.82
CA THR A 120 12.55 20.84 -14.38
C THR A 120 11.15 20.87 -14.96
N ASP A 121 10.64 19.72 -15.42
CA ASP A 121 9.30 19.57 -16.00
C ASP A 121 8.69 18.21 -15.62
N VAL A 122 7.74 18.26 -14.70
CA VAL A 122 6.98 17.08 -14.24
C VAL A 122 6.16 16.46 -15.37
N SER A 123 5.55 17.28 -16.22
CA SER A 123 4.65 16.81 -17.28
C SER A 123 5.43 16.07 -18.37
N ALA A 124 6.61 16.58 -18.72
CA ALA A 124 7.51 15.91 -19.65
C ALA A 124 7.99 14.56 -19.10
N ALA A 125 8.37 14.50 -17.81
CA ALA A 125 8.77 13.25 -17.17
C ALA A 125 7.63 12.22 -17.16
N TYR A 126 6.40 12.63 -16.83
CA TYR A 126 5.22 11.75 -16.88
C TYR A 126 4.96 11.22 -18.28
N THR A 127 5.03 12.08 -19.29
CA THR A 127 4.84 11.69 -20.70
C THR A 127 5.83 10.58 -21.10
N ARG A 128 7.13 10.76 -20.78
CA ARG A 128 8.15 9.74 -21.06
C ARG A 128 7.88 8.40 -20.35
N ILE A 129 7.39 8.45 -19.11
CA ILE A 129 7.02 7.24 -18.36
C ILE A 129 5.84 6.54 -19.04
N VAL A 130 4.75 7.25 -19.31
CA VAL A 130 3.56 6.68 -19.94
C VAL A 130 3.91 6.08 -21.30
N GLU A 131 4.65 6.80 -22.14
CA GLU A 131 5.10 6.30 -23.44
C GLU A 131 5.98 5.05 -23.31
N SER A 132 6.93 5.02 -22.37
CA SER A 132 7.81 3.88 -22.18
C SER A 132 7.08 2.62 -21.74
N PHE A 133 6.02 2.74 -20.94
CA PHE A 133 5.30 1.58 -20.36
C PHE A 133 3.99 1.24 -21.07
N THR A 134 3.60 1.99 -22.11
CA THR A 134 2.38 1.73 -22.88
C THR A 134 2.46 0.35 -23.54
N GLY A 135 1.47 -0.51 -23.26
CA GLY A 135 1.41 -1.89 -23.76
C GLY A 135 2.08 -2.93 -22.86
N GLU A 136 2.81 -2.51 -21.81
CA GLU A 136 3.42 -3.39 -20.81
C GLU A 136 2.75 -3.26 -19.42
N ALA A 137 1.90 -2.25 -19.22
CA ALA A 137 1.36 -1.92 -17.91
C ALA A 137 -0.02 -1.23 -17.97
N GLU A 138 -0.72 -1.30 -16.83
CA GLU A 138 -1.90 -0.51 -16.53
C GLU A 138 -1.52 0.76 -15.75
N PHE A 139 -2.27 1.83 -15.98
CA PHE A 139 -2.04 3.15 -15.39
C PHE A 139 -3.20 3.56 -14.49
N ASP A 140 -2.87 4.20 -13.37
CA ASP A 140 -3.82 4.71 -12.40
C ASP A 140 -3.34 6.06 -11.85
N GLU A 141 -4.14 7.10 -12.07
CA GLU A 141 -3.84 8.50 -11.74
C GLU A 141 -4.50 8.98 -10.42
N LEU A 142 -4.98 8.06 -9.58
CA LEU A 142 -5.73 8.40 -8.36
C LEU A 142 -4.93 9.27 -7.36
N ASP A 143 -3.60 9.10 -7.30
CA ASP A 143 -2.66 9.87 -6.47
C ASP A 143 -1.24 9.76 -7.04
N GLY A 144 -0.89 10.73 -7.90
CA GLY A 144 0.26 10.62 -8.80
C GLY A 144 0.02 9.57 -9.89
N LEU A 145 1.10 9.12 -10.52
CA LEU A 145 1.06 8.09 -11.56
C LEU A 145 1.46 6.74 -10.96
N THR A 146 0.50 5.84 -10.79
CA THR A 146 0.75 4.44 -10.45
C THR A 146 0.76 3.60 -11.72
N VAL A 147 1.82 2.81 -11.92
CA VAL A 147 2.00 1.93 -13.07
C VAL A 147 2.15 0.51 -12.57
N ARG A 148 1.30 -0.40 -13.05
CA ARG A 148 1.31 -1.82 -12.67
C ARG A 148 1.61 -2.67 -13.89
N GLY A 149 2.68 -3.45 -13.84
CA GLY A 149 3.08 -4.31 -14.94
C GLY A 149 2.04 -5.38 -15.25
N THR A 150 1.74 -5.57 -16.53
CA THR A 150 1.00 -6.74 -17.02
C THR A 150 1.98 -7.90 -17.09
N VAL A 151 1.97 -8.76 -16.09
CA VAL A 151 2.84 -9.96 -16.02
C VAL A 151 2.12 -11.19 -16.54
N ALA A 152 2.86 -12.11 -17.17
CA ALA A 152 2.35 -13.38 -17.68
C ALA A 152 3.05 -14.57 -17.02
N GLY A 153 2.30 -15.66 -16.79
CA GLY A 153 2.85 -16.86 -16.17
C GLY A 153 3.37 -16.62 -14.75
N ASP A 154 4.58 -17.11 -14.48
CA ASP A 154 5.24 -17.02 -13.17
C ASP A 154 6.19 -15.80 -13.07
N GLU A 155 6.06 -14.81 -13.97
CA GLU A 155 6.86 -13.60 -13.89
C GLU A 155 6.58 -12.82 -12.59
N PRO A 156 7.62 -12.31 -11.92
CA PRO A 156 7.47 -11.51 -10.70
C PRO A 156 6.62 -10.28 -11.00
N PHE A 157 5.56 -10.08 -10.22
CA PHE A 157 4.79 -8.84 -10.30
C PHE A 157 5.70 -7.65 -10.01
N TRP A 158 5.35 -6.50 -10.55
CA TRP A 158 5.98 -5.24 -10.21
C TRP A 158 5.00 -4.08 -10.38
N TRP A 159 5.21 -3.05 -9.58
CA TRP A 159 4.54 -1.77 -9.75
C TRP A 159 5.42 -0.64 -9.25
N PHE A 160 5.11 0.57 -9.70
CA PHE A 160 5.70 1.76 -9.13
C PHE A 160 4.70 2.91 -9.07
N ASN A 161 4.95 3.86 -8.18
CA ASN A 161 4.20 5.09 -8.05
C ASN A 161 5.17 6.27 -8.13
N VAL A 162 4.84 7.22 -9.00
CA VAL A 162 5.55 8.49 -9.13
C VAL A 162 4.60 9.61 -8.71
N ARG A 163 4.91 10.30 -7.62
CA ARG A 163 4.12 11.45 -7.12
C ARG A 163 4.91 12.74 -7.20
N PRO A 164 4.29 13.86 -7.60
CA PRO A 164 4.91 15.16 -7.47
C PRO A 164 4.95 15.58 -6.00
N SER A 165 6.00 16.27 -5.60
CA SER A 165 5.99 16.98 -4.33
C SER A 165 5.04 18.18 -4.42
N ASN A 166 4.24 18.40 -3.38
CA ASN A 166 3.31 19.53 -3.31
C ASN A 166 4.04 20.87 -3.12
N THR A 167 5.27 20.84 -2.61
CA THR A 167 6.00 22.03 -2.16
C THR A 167 7.31 22.27 -2.91
N GLU A 168 7.79 21.28 -3.67
CA GLU A 168 9.11 21.31 -4.30
C GLU A 168 9.02 20.75 -5.74
N PRO A 169 9.91 21.17 -6.67
CA PRO A 169 9.96 20.62 -8.02
C PRO A 169 10.63 19.24 -8.05
N LEU A 170 10.04 18.29 -7.31
CA LEU A 170 10.53 16.93 -7.11
C LEU A 170 9.49 15.92 -7.58
N LEU A 171 9.97 14.85 -8.20
CA LEU A 171 9.21 13.60 -8.35
C LEU A 171 9.73 12.56 -7.36
N ARG A 172 8.79 11.92 -6.68
CA ARG A 172 9.02 10.87 -5.70
C ARG A 172 8.62 9.52 -6.28
N LEU A 173 9.59 8.62 -6.38
CA LEU A 173 9.41 7.25 -6.84
C LEU A 173 9.34 6.30 -5.64
N ASN A 174 8.36 5.40 -5.66
CA ASN A 174 8.35 4.16 -4.89
C ASN A 174 8.10 3.00 -5.86
N ALA A 175 8.89 1.94 -5.78
CA ALA A 175 8.73 0.73 -6.58
C ALA A 175 8.76 -0.51 -5.70
N GLU A 176 7.98 -1.50 -6.09
CA GLU A 176 7.89 -2.81 -5.45
C GLU A 176 7.86 -3.90 -6.51
N ALA A 177 8.49 -5.04 -6.23
CA ALA A 177 8.35 -6.23 -7.05
C ALA A 177 8.42 -7.52 -6.21
N GLY A 178 8.00 -8.62 -6.82
CA GLY A 178 8.09 -9.96 -6.23
C GLY A 178 9.52 -10.41 -5.91
N ASP A 179 10.53 -9.83 -6.57
CA ASP A 179 11.94 -10.04 -6.27
C ASP A 179 12.81 -8.79 -6.44
N ALA A 180 14.03 -8.87 -5.92
CA ALA A 180 14.96 -7.76 -5.91
C ALA A 180 15.47 -7.38 -7.32
N GLU A 181 15.67 -8.35 -8.20
CA GLU A 181 16.17 -8.11 -9.55
C GLU A 181 15.18 -7.29 -10.38
N THR A 182 13.90 -7.69 -10.34
CA THR A 182 12.80 -7.01 -10.99
C THR A 182 12.60 -5.61 -10.42
N MET A 183 12.62 -5.46 -9.08
CA MET A 183 12.50 -4.15 -8.45
C MET A 183 13.62 -3.21 -8.90
N ILE A 184 14.87 -3.67 -8.89
CA ILE A 184 16.04 -2.88 -9.33
C ILE A 184 15.89 -2.46 -10.79
N ARG A 185 15.55 -3.40 -11.68
CA ARG A 185 15.36 -3.14 -13.10
C ARG A 185 14.28 -2.09 -13.36
N ILE A 186 13.12 -2.22 -12.73
CA ILE A 186 12.01 -1.28 -12.88
C ILE A 186 12.36 0.09 -12.30
N ARG A 187 12.93 0.13 -11.09
CA ARG A 187 13.38 1.36 -10.44
C ARG A 187 14.35 2.12 -11.34
N ASP A 188 15.36 1.46 -11.86
CA ASP A 188 16.41 2.12 -12.65
C ASP A 188 15.87 2.63 -13.99
N ARG A 189 15.05 1.84 -14.69
CA ARG A 189 14.33 2.29 -15.91
C ARG A 189 13.51 3.55 -15.65
N VAL A 190 12.77 3.60 -14.54
CA VAL A 190 11.93 4.76 -14.21
C VAL A 190 12.77 5.98 -13.82
N LEU A 191 13.86 5.78 -13.06
CA LEU A 191 14.77 6.88 -12.68
C LEU A 191 15.46 7.51 -13.89
N GLU A 192 15.85 6.71 -14.89
CA GLU A 192 16.39 7.23 -16.15
C GLU A 192 15.37 8.12 -16.87
N LEU A 193 14.11 7.70 -16.95
CA LEU A 193 13.03 8.48 -17.57
C LEU A 193 12.73 9.78 -16.80
N ILE A 194 12.75 9.73 -15.47
CA ILE A 194 12.52 10.91 -14.61
C ILE A 194 13.64 11.93 -14.78
N ARG A 195 14.89 11.50 -14.91
CA ARG A 195 16.09 12.36 -14.87
C ARG A 195 16.61 12.78 -16.26
N ALA A 196 15.96 12.33 -17.32
CA ALA A 196 16.26 12.70 -18.71
C ALA A 196 15.90 14.16 -19.06
#